data_AF-A0A2E5YS14-F1
#
_entry.id   AF-A0A2E5YS14-F1
#
_cell.length_a   1.000
_cell.length_b   1.000
_cell.length_c   1.000
_cell.angle_alpha   90.00
_cell.angle_beta   90.00
_cell.angle_gamma   90.00
#
_symmetry.space_group_name_H-M   'P 1'
#
loop_
_entity.id
_entity.type
_entity.pdbx_description
1 polymer ?
#
loop_
_entity_poly.entity_id
_entity_poly.type
_entity_poly.pdbx_seq_one_letter_code
_entity_poly.pdbx_strand_id
1 'polypeptide(L)'
;MAAFVIRYFHRALIFPHRINVAGKTMLVGAMLASMTFYVINGNFIGYYFGSLAKYPLEWLSDPRFMVGLLLFVGGFAVNVSSDNVLINLRARGEIGYKIPRGGLFKSASGPNYLGEIGEWIGFALRSWSVPGVVDVGWVSLTLFSIGLGTHRGCREEFGDRYPGNRKAILSYLV
;
A
#
# COMPACT_ATOMS: atom_id res chain seq x y z
N MET A 1 -11.61 13.06 -3.66
CA MET A 1 -10.92 12.91 -4.97
C MET A 1 -9.42 13.24 -4.93
N ALA A 2 -8.98 14.42 -4.46
CA ALA A 2 -7.56 14.81 -4.49
C ALA A 2 -6.58 13.79 -3.88
N ALA A 3 -6.91 13.22 -2.72
CA ALA A 3 -6.08 12.20 -2.06
C ALA A 3 -5.88 10.93 -2.91
N PHE A 4 -6.94 10.47 -3.59
CA PHE A 4 -6.87 9.35 -4.52
C PHE A 4 -5.90 9.64 -5.67
N VAL A 5 -6.04 10.81 -6.29
CA VAL A 5 -5.18 11.24 -7.41
C VAL A 5 -3.72 11.35 -6.98
N ILE A 6 -3.43 11.96 -5.82
CA ILE A 6 -2.06 12.10 -5.30
C ILE A 6 -1.41 10.73 -5.10
N ARG A 7 -2.15 9.77 -4.53
CA ARG A 7 -1.64 8.42 -4.31
C ARG A 7 -1.32 7.71 -5.63
N TYR A 8 -2.24 7.73 -6.59
CA TYR A 8 -2.00 7.11 -7.89
C TYR A 8 -0.91 7.81 -8.69
N PHE A 9 -0.78 9.14 -8.57
CA PHE A 9 0.32 9.87 -9.20
C PHE A 9 1.68 9.40 -8.67
N HIS A 10 1.81 9.30 -7.34
CA HIS A 10 3.02 8.77 -6.72
C HIS A 10 3.29 7.31 -7.14
N ARG A 11 2.27 6.46 -7.14
CA ARG A 11 2.42 5.03 -7.47
C ARG A 11 2.68 4.75 -8.94
N ALA A 12 2.07 5.49 -9.85
CA ALA A 12 2.15 5.25 -11.29
C ALA A 12 3.35 5.94 -11.93
N LEU A 13 3.75 7.11 -11.42
CA LEU A 13 4.84 7.89 -12.01
C LEU A 13 6.07 7.87 -11.12
N ILE A 14 5.97 8.25 -9.85
CA ILE A 14 7.17 8.43 -9.03
C ILE A 14 7.81 7.08 -8.67
N PHE A 15 7.02 6.12 -8.22
CA PHE A 15 7.54 4.83 -7.75
C PHE A 15 8.23 4.01 -8.86
N PRO A 16 7.64 3.82 -10.07
CA PRO A 16 8.26 3.00 -11.11
C PRO A 16 9.57 3.56 -11.63
N HIS A 17 9.73 4.89 -11.63
CA HIS A 17 10.98 5.55 -12.01
C HIS A 17 12.09 5.42 -10.96
N ARG A 18 11.75 5.07 -9.71
CA ARG A 18 12.71 4.93 -8.60
C ARG A 18 13.11 3.49 -8.31
N ILE A 19 12.33 2.50 -8.75
CA ILE A 19 12.62 1.08 -8.45
C ILE A 19 13.66 0.49 -9.40
N ASN A 20 14.59 -0.30 -8.83
CA ASN A 20 15.53 -1.11 -9.60
C ASN A 20 14.96 -2.52 -9.80
N VAL A 21 14.39 -2.76 -10.98
CA VAL A 21 13.74 -4.03 -11.39
C VAL A 21 14.62 -4.94 -12.26
N ALA A 22 15.92 -4.66 -12.37
CA ALA A 22 16.86 -5.46 -13.15
C ALA A 22 16.71 -6.96 -12.83
N GLY A 23 16.43 -7.78 -13.86
CA GLY A 23 16.31 -9.23 -13.76
C GLY A 23 14.98 -9.77 -13.21
N LYS A 24 13.97 -8.92 -12.92
CA LYS A 24 12.63 -9.38 -12.50
C LYS A 24 11.64 -9.30 -13.64
N THR A 25 10.98 -10.41 -13.94
CA THR A 25 9.83 -10.46 -14.85
C THR A 25 8.55 -10.48 -14.05
N MET A 26 7.53 -9.75 -14.54
CA MET A 26 6.18 -9.81 -13.99
C MET A 26 5.33 -10.71 -14.87
N LEU A 27 4.46 -11.51 -14.26
CA LEU A 27 3.51 -12.33 -15.00
C LEU A 27 2.51 -11.43 -15.73
N VAL A 28 2.42 -11.55 -17.06
CA VAL A 28 1.52 -10.73 -17.91
C VAL A 28 0.06 -10.85 -17.46
N GLY A 29 -0.39 -12.04 -17.06
CA GLY A 29 -1.73 -12.25 -16.54
C GLY A 29 -2.01 -11.43 -15.27
N ALA A 30 -1.03 -11.32 -14.36
CA ALA A 30 -1.15 -10.50 -13.16
C ALA A 30 -1.19 -9.00 -13.48
N MET A 31 -0.44 -8.56 -14.50
CA MET A 31 -0.52 -7.18 -15.01
C MET A 31 -1.91 -6.88 -15.55
N LEU A 32 -2.44 -7.72 -16.45
CA LEU A 32 -3.75 -7.51 -17.07
C LEU A 32 -4.87 -7.51 -16.04
N ALA A 33 -4.86 -8.44 -15.09
CA ALA A 33 -5.82 -8.48 -13.99
C ALA A 33 -5.77 -7.18 -13.15
N SER A 34 -4.57 -6.70 -12.84
CA SER A 34 -4.38 -5.44 -12.10
C SER A 34 -4.87 -4.24 -12.90
N MET A 35 -4.58 -4.16 -14.20
CA MET A 35 -5.06 -3.07 -15.06
C MET A 35 -6.59 -3.04 -15.11
N THR A 36 -7.23 -4.19 -15.32
CA THR A 36 -8.69 -4.30 -15.32
C THR A 36 -9.29 -3.85 -13.99
N PHE A 37 -8.70 -4.30 -12.87
CA PHE A 37 -9.13 -3.86 -11.55
C PHE A 37 -9.06 -2.33 -11.40
N TYR A 38 -7.93 -1.71 -11.76
CA TYR A 38 -7.77 -0.25 -11.62
C TYR A 38 -8.70 0.54 -12.54
N VAL A 39 -8.99 0.05 -13.75
CA VAL A 39 -9.97 0.70 -14.65
C VAL A 39 -11.36 0.65 -14.03
N ILE A 40 -11.82 -0.51 -13.55
CA ILE A 40 -13.15 -0.65 -12.95
C ILE A 40 -13.26 0.17 -11.68
N ASN A 41 -12.29 0.03 -10.77
CA ASN A 41 -12.27 0.70 -9.48
C ASN A 41 -12.18 2.22 -9.64
N GLY A 42 -11.30 2.71 -10.52
CA GLY A 42 -11.17 4.14 -10.82
C GLY A 42 -12.43 4.74 -11.41
N ASN A 43 -13.11 4.03 -12.32
CA ASN A 43 -14.41 4.47 -12.85
C ASN A 43 -15.50 4.47 -11.77
N PHE A 44 -15.53 3.45 -10.91
CA PHE A 44 -16.54 3.33 -9.86
C PHE A 44 -16.40 4.46 -8.82
N ILE A 45 -15.18 4.71 -8.37
CA ILE A 45 -14.87 5.82 -7.45
C ILE A 45 -15.11 7.17 -8.13
N GLY A 46 -14.63 7.34 -9.36
CA GLY A 46 -14.79 8.56 -10.14
C GLY A 46 -16.26 8.92 -10.38
N TYR A 47 -17.07 7.96 -10.77
CA TYR A 47 -18.51 8.13 -10.93
C TYR A 47 -19.17 8.52 -9.60
N TYR A 48 -18.86 7.80 -8.51
CA TYR A 48 -19.42 8.12 -7.20
C TYR A 48 -19.14 9.57 -6.80
N PHE A 49 -17.89 10.04 -6.90
CA PHE A 49 -17.54 11.42 -6.54
C PHE A 49 -18.02 12.47 -7.55
N GLY A 50 -18.20 12.10 -8.81
CA GLY A 50 -18.63 13.03 -9.87
C GLY A 50 -20.14 13.24 -9.95
N SER A 51 -20.95 12.22 -9.61
CA SER A 51 -22.41 12.26 -9.81
C SER A 51 -23.24 12.03 -8.54
N LEU A 52 -22.75 11.23 -7.58
CA LEU A 52 -23.54 10.81 -6.42
C LEU A 52 -23.15 11.53 -5.12
N ALA A 53 -21.87 11.84 -4.94
CA ALA A 53 -21.38 12.35 -3.68
C ALA A 53 -21.67 13.85 -3.54
N LYS A 54 -22.41 14.21 -2.50
CA LYS A 54 -22.65 15.60 -2.09
C LYS A 54 -22.15 15.75 -0.67
N TYR A 55 -21.07 16.50 -0.48
CA TYR A 55 -20.53 16.81 0.85
C TYR A 55 -20.73 18.29 1.14
N PRO A 56 -21.39 18.66 2.25
CA PRO A 56 -21.43 20.05 2.68
C PRO A 56 -20.05 20.50 3.18
N LEU A 57 -19.82 21.81 3.24
CA LEU A 57 -18.56 22.38 3.74
C LEU A 57 -18.27 21.99 5.19
N GLU A 58 -19.31 21.76 6.02
CA GLU A 58 -19.12 21.31 7.40
C GLU A 58 -18.43 19.93 7.48
N TRP A 59 -18.50 19.13 6.41
CA TRP A 59 -17.85 17.82 6.34
C TRP A 59 -16.33 17.91 6.56
N LEU A 60 -15.70 19.04 6.22
CA LEU A 60 -14.26 19.24 6.44
C LEU A 60 -13.88 19.28 7.93
N SER A 61 -14.82 19.69 8.79
CA SER A 61 -14.63 19.77 10.25
C SER A 61 -15.17 18.53 10.96
N ASP A 62 -15.74 17.57 10.24
CA ASP A 62 -16.26 16.35 10.82
C ASP A 62 -15.12 15.47 11.35
N PRO A 63 -15.24 14.88 12.56
CA PRO A 63 -14.22 14.01 13.12
C PRO A 63 -13.84 12.84 12.19
N ARG A 64 -14.79 12.30 11.42
CA ARG A 64 -14.53 11.21 10.45
C ARG A 64 -13.58 11.68 9.35
N PHE A 65 -13.78 12.90 8.85
CA PHE A 65 -12.93 13.50 7.85
C PHE A 65 -11.51 13.73 8.40
N MET A 66 -11.40 14.29 9.61
CA MET A 66 -10.11 14.58 10.25
C MET A 66 -9.32 13.31 10.59
N VAL A 67 -9.97 12.32 11.21
CA VAL A 67 -9.36 11.01 11.51
C VAL A 67 -8.96 10.31 10.22
N GLY A 68 -9.84 10.31 9.20
CA GLY A 68 -9.53 9.77 7.89
C GLY A 68 -8.37 10.49 7.20
N LEU A 69 -8.20 11.80 7.42
CA LEU A 69 -7.05 12.57 6.93
C LEU A 69 -5.76 12.14 7.60
N LEU A 70 -5.75 12.05 8.93
CA LEU A 70 -4.57 11.64 9.70
C LEU A 70 -4.14 10.21 9.34
N LEU A 71 -5.09 9.27 9.23
CA LEU A 71 -4.79 7.90 8.82
C LEU A 71 -4.22 7.82 7.40
N PHE A 72 -4.76 8.61 6.47
CA PHE A 72 -4.26 8.64 5.10
C PHE A 72 -2.83 9.19 5.03
N VAL A 73 -2.57 10.32 5.67
CA VAL A 73 -1.24 10.95 5.65
C VAL A 73 -0.22 10.08 6.40
N GLY A 74 -0.61 9.52 7.55
CA GLY A 74 0.24 8.62 8.32
C GLY A 74 0.56 7.33 7.57
N GLY A 75 -0.46 6.71 6.95
CA GLY A 75 -0.29 5.53 6.09
C GLY A 75 0.64 5.81 4.91
N PHE A 76 0.46 6.96 4.24
CA PHE A 76 1.30 7.39 3.13
C PHE A 76 2.76 7.61 3.54
N ALA A 77 2.99 8.24 4.68
CA ALA A 77 4.33 8.41 5.22
C ALA A 77 5.01 7.06 5.52
N VAL A 78 4.26 6.12 6.11
CA VAL A 78 4.76 4.75 6.38
C VAL A 78 5.06 4.00 5.09
N ASN A 79 4.18 4.08 4.10
CA ASN A 79 4.35 3.44 2.79
C ASN A 79 5.60 3.96 2.10
N VAL A 80 5.72 5.29 1.93
CA VAL A 80 6.86 5.94 1.27
C VAL A 80 8.17 5.70 2.03
N SER A 81 8.16 5.79 3.36
CA SER A 81 9.35 5.52 4.17
C SER A 81 9.82 4.08 4.01
N SER A 82 8.89 3.12 3.96
CA SER A 82 9.22 1.70 3.82
C SER A 82 9.73 1.39 2.42
N ASP A 83 9.11 1.97 1.39
CA ASP A 83 9.54 1.83 0.00
C ASP A 83 10.93 2.43 -0.24
N ASN A 84 11.24 3.57 0.37
CA ASN A 84 12.58 4.15 0.28
C ASN A 84 13.64 3.22 0.87
N VAL A 85 13.35 2.53 1.99
CA VAL A 85 14.25 1.50 2.53
C VAL A 85 14.43 0.36 1.53
N LEU A 86 13.35 -0.14 0.93
CA LEU A 86 13.41 -1.22 -0.06
C LEU A 86 14.20 -0.84 -1.33
N ILE A 87 14.02 0.37 -1.83
CA ILE A 87 14.74 0.91 -2.98
C ILE A 87 16.24 1.00 -2.67
N ASN A 88 16.59 1.50 -1.49
CA ASN A 88 17.99 1.68 -1.07
C ASN A 88 18.71 0.36 -0.72
N LEU A 89 18.01 -0.77 -0.61
CA LEU A 89 18.65 -2.07 -0.39
C LEU A 89 19.45 -2.54 -1.61
N ARG A 90 19.13 -2.05 -2.80
CA ARG A 90 19.78 -2.46 -4.04
C ARG A 90 20.64 -1.32 -4.56
N ALA A 91 21.96 -1.51 -4.57
CA ALA A 91 22.81 -0.67 -5.40
C ALA A 91 22.47 -0.90 -6.88
N ARG A 92 22.72 0.11 -7.74
CA ARG A 92 22.47 -0.01 -9.18
C ARG A 92 23.25 -1.22 -9.73
N GLY A 93 22.54 -2.21 -10.27
CA GLY A 93 23.11 -3.42 -10.87
C GLY A 93 23.19 -4.66 -9.97
N GLU A 94 22.85 -4.58 -8.68
CA GLU A 94 22.81 -5.77 -7.80
C GLU A 94 21.54 -6.62 -8.02
N ILE A 95 21.72 -7.93 -8.16
CA ILE A 95 20.64 -8.91 -8.45
C ILE A 95 20.20 -9.70 -7.18
N GLY A 96 20.92 -9.55 -6.06
CA GLY A 96 20.66 -10.31 -4.82
C GLY A 96 19.51 -9.78 -3.96
N TYR A 97 18.76 -10.70 -3.32
CA TYR A 97 17.82 -10.36 -2.25
C TYR A 97 18.58 -10.07 -0.95
N LYS A 98 18.21 -8.96 -0.28
CA LYS A 98 18.77 -8.56 1.01
C LYS A 98 17.64 -8.40 2.03
N ILE A 99 17.94 -8.72 3.29
CA ILE A 99 16.99 -8.55 4.38
C ILE A 99 16.84 -7.05 4.68
N PRO A 100 15.66 -6.44 4.50
CA PRO A 100 15.43 -5.04 4.87
C PRO A 100 15.65 -4.85 6.37
N ARG A 101 16.39 -3.82 6.78
CA ARG A 101 16.62 -3.47 8.19
C ARG A 101 16.37 -1.97 8.41
N GLY A 102 15.92 -1.62 9.61
CA GLY A 102 15.61 -0.24 9.98
C GLY A 102 14.12 0.10 9.99
N GLY A 103 13.75 1.14 10.73
CA GLY A 103 12.36 1.59 10.88
C GLY A 103 11.40 0.46 11.30
N LEU A 104 10.24 0.41 10.64
CA LEU A 104 9.20 -0.59 10.87
C LEU A 104 9.58 -2.00 10.38
N PHE A 105 10.65 -2.16 9.60
CA PHE A 105 11.18 -3.49 9.26
C PHE A 105 11.81 -4.20 10.46
N LYS A 106 11.95 -3.54 11.61
CA LYS A 106 12.32 -4.23 12.86
C LYS A 106 11.21 -5.15 13.37
N SER A 107 9.94 -4.78 13.15
CA SER A 107 8.78 -5.50 13.67
C SER A 107 7.97 -6.22 12.59
N ALA A 108 7.97 -5.75 11.34
CA ALA A 108 7.19 -6.35 10.26
C ALA A 108 8.02 -6.61 8.99
N SER A 109 7.63 -7.61 8.21
CA SER A 109 8.26 -7.97 6.93
C SER A 109 7.78 -7.07 5.78
N GLY A 110 6.50 -6.68 5.79
CA GLY A 110 5.89 -5.77 4.82
C GLY A 110 5.22 -4.55 5.47
N PRO A 111 5.98 -3.66 6.14
CA PRO A 111 5.42 -2.44 6.73
C PRO A 111 4.86 -1.46 5.68
N ASN A 112 5.33 -1.53 4.43
CA ASN A 112 4.75 -0.79 3.31
C ASN A 112 3.29 -1.19 3.05
N TYR A 113 2.96 -2.47 3.17
CA TYR A 113 1.58 -2.96 3.04
C TYR A 113 0.68 -2.46 4.16
N LEU A 114 1.21 -2.37 5.39
CA LEU A 114 0.49 -1.78 6.51
C LEU A 114 0.18 -0.30 6.27
N GLY A 115 1.17 0.46 5.76
CA GLY A 115 0.97 1.85 5.37
C GLY A 115 -0.13 1.99 4.32
N GLU A 116 -0.10 1.15 3.29
CA GLU A 116 -1.10 1.17 2.22
C GLU A 116 -2.51 0.82 2.72
N ILE A 117 -2.66 -0.16 3.62
CA ILE A 117 -3.95 -0.46 4.26
C ILE A 117 -4.44 0.75 5.06
N GLY A 118 -3.57 1.40 5.83
CA GLY A 118 -3.91 2.61 6.59
C GLY A 118 -4.35 3.77 5.71
N GLU A 119 -3.72 3.93 4.53
CA GLU A 119 -4.14 4.91 3.54
C GLU A 119 -5.58 4.69 3.08
N TRP A 120 -5.90 3.47 2.67
CA TRP A 120 -7.22 3.15 2.15
C TRP A 120 -8.29 3.24 3.24
N ILE A 121 -7.99 2.82 4.48
CA ILE A 121 -8.89 3.01 5.62
C ILE A 121 -9.16 4.51 5.83
N GLY A 122 -8.11 5.33 5.79
CA GLY A 122 -8.24 6.78 5.90
C GLY A 122 -9.07 7.39 4.76
N PHE A 123 -8.91 6.87 3.54
CA PHE A 123 -9.72 7.26 2.38
C PHE A 123 -11.20 6.90 2.58
N ALA A 124 -11.51 5.68 3.00
CA ALA A 124 -12.88 5.21 3.24
C ALA A 124 -13.58 5.98 4.35
N LEU A 125 -12.88 6.31 5.43
CA LEU A 125 -13.43 7.13 6.53
C LEU A 125 -13.73 8.55 6.07
N ARG A 126 -12.84 9.15 5.26
CA ARG A 126 -13.02 10.51 4.75
C ARG A 126 -14.12 10.59 3.69
N SER A 127 -14.19 9.60 2.82
CA SER A 127 -15.25 9.52 1.80
C SER A 127 -16.58 9.10 2.41
N TRP A 128 -16.55 8.35 3.52
CA TRP A 128 -17.73 7.75 4.13
C TRP A 128 -18.65 7.10 3.09
N SER A 129 -18.04 6.37 2.16
CA SER A 129 -18.70 5.91 0.94
C SER A 129 -18.58 4.40 0.77
N VAL A 130 -19.61 3.79 0.18
CA VAL A 130 -19.62 2.36 -0.15
C VAL A 130 -18.44 1.97 -1.04
N PRO A 131 -18.09 2.73 -2.10
CA PRO A 131 -16.89 2.43 -2.90
C PRO A 131 -15.60 2.44 -2.08
N GLY A 132 -15.47 3.36 -1.12
CA GLY A 132 -14.29 3.42 -0.25
C GLY A 132 -14.16 2.18 0.65
N VAL A 133 -15.27 1.71 1.22
CA VAL A 133 -15.28 0.49 2.07
C VAL A 133 -14.97 -0.76 1.26
N VAL A 134 -15.56 -0.90 0.08
CA VAL A 134 -15.29 -2.03 -0.83
C VAL A 134 -13.82 -2.06 -1.23
N ASP A 135 -13.26 -0.89 -1.55
CA ASP A 135 -11.85 -0.75 -1.93
C ASP A 135 -10.90 -1.16 -0.79
N VAL A 136 -11.17 -0.70 0.44
CA VAL A 136 -10.42 -1.12 1.63
C VAL A 136 -10.45 -2.63 1.82
N GLY A 137 -11.64 -3.25 1.71
CA GLY A 137 -11.78 -4.69 1.86
C GLY A 137 -10.93 -5.46 0.85
N TRP A 138 -11.01 -5.05 -0.42
CA TRP A 138 -10.25 -5.66 -1.50
C TRP A 138 -8.74 -5.50 -1.34
N VAL A 139 -8.28 -4.28 -1.09
CA VAL A 139 -6.86 -3.97 -0.94
C VAL A 139 -6.29 -4.68 0.29
N SER A 140 -6.99 -4.64 1.42
CA SER A 140 -6.54 -5.30 2.65
C SER A 140 -6.38 -6.80 2.47
N LEU A 141 -7.35 -7.48 1.84
CA LEU A 141 -7.28 -8.92 1.61
C LEU A 141 -6.12 -9.30 0.69
N THR A 142 -5.94 -8.53 -0.39
CA THR A 142 -4.90 -8.75 -1.39
C THR A 142 -3.51 -8.54 -0.77
N LEU A 143 -3.31 -7.41 -0.09
CA LEU A 143 -2.04 -7.10 0.57
C LEU A 143 -1.73 -8.06 1.73
N PHE A 144 -2.76 -8.51 2.46
CA PHE A 144 -2.58 -9.51 3.50
C PHE A 144 -2.03 -10.82 2.95
N SER A 145 -2.64 -11.30 1.86
CA SER A 145 -2.21 -12.53 1.17
C SER A 145 -0.78 -12.40 0.63
N ILE A 146 -0.45 -11.26 0.01
CA ILE A 146 0.89 -10.98 -0.53
C ILE A 146 1.93 -10.89 0.59
N GLY A 147 1.63 -10.20 1.69
CA GLY A 147 2.57 -10.02 2.79
C GLY A 147 2.87 -11.33 3.54
N LEU A 148 1.87 -12.21 3.69
CA LEU A 148 2.10 -13.57 4.21
C LEU A 148 3.03 -14.38 3.30
N GLY A 149 2.80 -14.36 1.98
CA GLY A 149 3.67 -15.03 1.01
C GLY A 149 5.10 -14.49 1.04
N THR A 150 5.24 -13.16 1.15
CA THR A 150 6.55 -12.49 1.24
C THR A 150 7.29 -12.88 2.53
N HIS A 151 6.59 -12.87 3.67
CA HIS A 151 7.16 -13.28 4.96
C HIS A 151 7.64 -14.72 4.93
N ARG A 152 6.82 -15.63 4.39
CA ARG A 152 7.17 -17.05 4.23
C ARG A 152 8.39 -17.23 3.32
N GLY A 153 8.38 -16.61 2.14
CA GLY A 153 9.51 -16.67 1.20
C GLY A 153 10.81 -16.15 1.80
N CYS A 154 10.76 -15.05 2.57
CA CYS A 154 11.94 -14.56 3.29
C CYS A 154 12.46 -15.55 4.35
N ARG A 155 11.57 -16.25 5.08
CA ARG A 155 12.01 -17.26 6.06
C ARG A 155 12.65 -18.47 5.38
N GLU A 156 12.08 -18.93 4.27
CA GLU A 156 12.61 -20.04 3.49
C GLU A 156 13.97 -19.69 2.87
N GLU A 157 14.14 -18.47 2.35
CA GLU A 157 15.39 -18.03 1.70
C GLU A 157 16.51 -17.70 2.69
N PHE A 158 16.20 -17.07 3.82
CA PHE A 158 17.21 -16.56 4.76
C PHE A 158 17.44 -17.43 6.00
N GLY A 159 16.56 -18.40 6.28
CA GLY A 159 16.69 -19.31 7.42
C GLY A 159 16.97 -18.57 8.73
N ASP A 160 17.99 -19.02 9.46
CA ASP A 160 18.40 -18.46 10.77
C ASP A 160 18.87 -17.00 10.70
N ARG A 161 19.23 -16.49 9.51
CA ARG A 161 19.61 -15.07 9.34
C ARG A 161 18.39 -14.14 9.36
N TYR A 162 17.18 -14.67 9.22
CA TYR A 162 15.95 -13.91 9.26
C TYR A 162 15.51 -13.63 10.70
N PRO A 163 15.18 -12.39 11.07
CA PRO A 163 14.74 -12.08 12.44
C PRO A 163 13.42 -12.78 12.79
N GLY A 164 13.47 -13.75 13.72
CA GLY A 164 12.32 -14.57 14.11
C GLY A 164 11.21 -13.81 14.84
N ASN A 165 11.49 -12.60 15.33
CA ASN A 165 10.51 -11.72 15.97
C ASN A 165 9.69 -10.88 14.97
N ARG A 166 9.99 -10.93 13.67
CA ARG A 166 9.22 -10.21 12.65
C ARG A 166 7.87 -10.85 12.41
N LYS A 167 6.88 -9.99 12.21
CA LYS A 167 5.51 -10.33 11.81
C LYS A 167 5.33 -10.09 10.33
N ALA A 168 4.31 -10.67 9.70
CA ALA A 168 4.17 -10.55 8.25
C ALA A 168 3.87 -9.10 7.81
N ILE A 169 2.87 -8.47 8.44
CA ILE A 169 2.38 -7.13 8.06
C ILE A 169 2.14 -6.26 9.30
N LEU A 170 1.44 -6.79 10.29
CA LEU A 170 1.03 -6.02 11.47
C LEU A 170 1.87 -6.43 12.68
N SER A 171 2.42 -5.46 13.40
CA SER A 171 3.24 -5.70 14.59
C SER A 171 2.50 -6.48 15.71
N TYR A 172 1.18 -6.61 15.62
CA TYR A 172 0.32 -7.27 16.62
C TYR A 172 -0.61 -8.35 16.06
N LEU A 173 -0.65 -8.58 14.73
CA LEU A 173 -1.46 -9.64 14.11
C LEU A 173 -0.58 -10.45 13.13
N VAL A 174 -0.37 -11.72 13.54
CA VAL A 174 0.35 -12.86 12.91
C VAL A 174 1.86 -12.75 12.73
#